data_AF-A0A0C1JMG7-F1
#
_entry.id   AF-A0A0C1JMG7-F1
#
_cell.length_a   1.000
_cell.length_b   1.000
_cell.length_c   1.000
_cell.angle_alpha   90.00
_cell.angle_beta   90.00
_cell.angle_gamma   90.00
#
_symmetry.space_group_name_H-M   'P 1'
#
loop_
_entity.id
_entity.type
_entity.pdbx_description
1 polymer ?
#
loop_
_entity_poly.entity_id
_entity_poly.type
_entity_poly.pdbx_seq_one_letter_code
_entity_poly.pdbx_strand_id
1 'polypeptide(L)'
;MLHSIAASAVGLMCLTHVAVAETQRHPVNCSTAEGDLRAIAAEKKHAEDQQVESVVSILPAGALLGLVTGTENKRLKMLSGDYIKQLDARAAEIRSTCNVN
;
A
#
# COMPACT_ATOMS: atom_id res chain seq x y z
N MET A 1 -38.78 50.31 -1.30
CA MET A 1 -37.52 51.04 -1.51
C MET A 1 -36.63 50.69 -0.32
N LEU A 2 -35.43 50.13 -0.35
CA LEU A 2 -34.52 49.69 -1.39
C LEU A 2 -33.28 49.10 -0.65
N HIS A 3 -32.76 47.94 -1.10
CA HIS A 3 -31.47 47.24 -0.77
C HIS A 3 -31.28 46.59 0.63
N SER A 4 -31.04 45.28 0.82
CA SER A 4 -30.09 44.26 0.30
C SER A 4 -28.72 44.15 1.02
N ILE A 5 -28.52 42.96 1.61
CA ILE A 5 -27.29 42.14 1.77
C ILE A 5 -26.23 42.55 2.81
N ALA A 6 -26.00 41.69 3.82
CA ALA A 6 -24.80 40.82 3.87
C ALA A 6 -24.80 39.95 5.14
N ALA A 7 -24.83 38.65 4.91
CA ALA A 7 -24.64 37.59 5.90
C ALA A 7 -23.18 37.49 6.32
N SER A 8 -22.91 37.12 7.57
CA SER A 8 -21.64 36.47 7.91
C SER A 8 -21.87 35.44 9.00
N ALA A 9 -22.07 34.20 8.56
CA ALA A 9 -22.08 33.01 9.41
C ALA A 9 -20.64 32.62 9.75
N VAL A 10 -20.25 32.75 11.03
CA VAL A 10 -19.01 32.17 11.54
C VAL A 10 -19.33 30.74 12.00
N GLY A 11 -19.43 29.83 11.04
CA GLY A 11 -19.45 28.39 11.31
C GLY A 11 -18.02 27.91 11.51
N LEU A 12 -17.60 27.70 12.77
CA LEU A 12 -16.34 27.03 13.09
C LEU A 12 -16.53 25.51 12.87
N MET A 13 -16.52 25.12 11.61
CA MET A 13 -16.38 23.72 11.21
C MET A 13 -14.92 23.35 11.44
N CYS A 14 -14.65 22.68 12.56
CA CYS A 14 -13.34 22.12 12.87
C CYS A 14 -13.02 21.09 11.78
N LEU A 15 -12.19 21.46 10.81
CA LEU A 15 -11.71 20.58 9.76
C LEU A 15 -10.89 19.47 10.42
N THR A 16 -11.52 18.31 10.61
CA THR A 16 -10.84 17.04 10.78
C THR A 16 -10.03 16.78 9.51
N HIS A 17 -8.77 17.22 9.52
CA HIS A 17 -7.79 16.75 8.56
C HIS A 17 -7.46 15.30 8.94
N VAL A 18 -8.29 14.37 8.48
CA VAL A 18 -7.84 12.98 8.34
C VAL A 18 -6.75 13.05 7.28
N ALA A 19 -5.50 13.15 7.73
CA ALA A 19 -4.36 12.84 6.90
C ALA A 19 -4.54 11.38 6.46
N VAL A 20 -5.12 11.17 5.29
CA VAL A 20 -5.07 9.88 4.61
C VAL A 20 -3.58 9.65 4.43
N ALA A 21 -2.99 8.78 5.25
CA ALA A 21 -1.66 8.28 5.02
C ALA A 21 -1.70 7.57 3.67
N GLU A 22 -1.41 8.31 2.60
CA GLU A 22 -1.24 7.73 1.30
C GLU A 22 -0.23 6.62 1.46
N THR A 23 -0.63 5.45 1.01
CA THR A 23 0.19 4.25 1.02
C THR A 23 1.26 4.46 -0.02
N GLN A 24 2.32 5.18 0.35
CA GLN A 24 3.42 5.46 -0.56
C GLN A 24 4.16 4.15 -0.75
N ARG A 25 3.97 3.53 -1.92
CA ARG A 25 4.81 2.39 -2.32
C ARG A 25 6.25 2.90 -2.41
N HIS A 26 7.19 2.05 -2.01
CA HIS A 26 8.59 2.40 -2.21
C HIS A 26 8.84 2.54 -3.73
N PRO A 27 9.57 3.57 -4.18
CA PRO A 27 9.99 3.66 -5.58
C PRO A 27 10.81 2.42 -5.97
N VAL A 28 10.77 2.04 -7.25
CA VAL A 28 11.68 0.99 -7.75
C VAL A 28 13.12 1.49 -7.64
N ASN A 29 13.99 0.70 -7.02
CA ASN A 29 15.42 0.96 -6.95
C ASN A 29 16.20 -0.16 -7.67
N CYS A 30 16.80 0.17 -8.81
CA CYS A 30 17.51 -0.81 -9.61
C CYS A 30 18.83 -1.28 -8.99
N SER A 31 19.39 -0.56 -8.00
CA SER A 31 20.56 -1.04 -7.26
C SER A 31 20.22 -2.20 -6.32
N THR A 32 18.93 -2.41 -6.00
CA THR A 32 18.46 -3.47 -5.09
C THR A 32 17.55 -4.49 -5.78
N ALA A 33 17.34 -4.37 -7.09
CA ALA A 33 16.33 -5.14 -7.83
C ALA A 33 16.42 -6.66 -7.60
N GLU A 34 17.61 -7.25 -7.62
CA GLU A 34 17.77 -8.68 -7.35
C GLU A 34 17.36 -9.07 -5.92
N GLY A 35 17.69 -8.22 -4.94
CA GLY A 35 17.28 -8.43 -3.55
C GLY A 35 15.78 -8.30 -3.38
N ASP A 36 15.17 -7.31 -4.03
CA ASP A 36 13.73 -7.06 -4.00
C ASP A 36 12.96 -8.23 -4.64
N LEU A 37 13.43 -8.74 -5.79
CA LEU A 37 12.84 -9.91 -6.45
C LEU A 37 12.96 -11.18 -5.60
N ARG A 38 14.08 -11.40 -4.92
CA ARG A 38 14.23 -12.52 -3.97
C ARG A 38 13.27 -12.39 -2.78
N ALA A 39 13.13 -11.20 -2.22
CA ALA A 39 12.20 -10.95 -1.12
C ALA A 39 10.75 -11.18 -1.55
N ILE A 40 10.36 -10.71 -2.74
CA ILE A 40 9.02 -10.95 -3.30
C ILE A 40 8.78 -12.44 -3.54
N ALA A 41 9.74 -13.17 -4.09
CA ALA A 41 9.59 -14.60 -4.34
C ALA A 41 9.43 -15.41 -3.04
N ALA A 42 10.24 -15.10 -2.01
CA ALA A 42 10.15 -15.73 -0.70
C ALA A 42 8.80 -15.44 -0.04
N GLU A 43 8.34 -14.18 -0.11
CA GLU A 43 7.04 -13.77 0.42
C GLU A 43 5.88 -14.45 -0.32
N LYS A 44 5.94 -14.53 -1.66
CA LYS A 44 4.90 -15.19 -2.45
C LYS A 44 4.79 -16.66 -2.07
N LYS A 45 5.92 -17.35 -1.97
CA LYS A 45 5.95 -18.75 -1.51
C LYS A 45 5.37 -18.87 -0.09
N HIS A 46 5.74 -17.97 0.82
CA HIS A 46 5.20 -17.95 2.17
C HIS A 46 3.68 -17.72 2.16
N ALA A 47 3.17 -16.78 1.36
CA ALA A 47 1.75 -16.49 1.24
C ALA A 47 0.95 -17.64 0.61
N GLU A 48 1.54 -18.39 -0.33
CA GLU A 48 0.98 -19.61 -0.90
C GLU A 48 0.92 -20.74 0.14
N ASP A 49 2.00 -20.93 0.90
CA ASP A 49 2.10 -21.97 1.93
C ASP A 49 1.24 -21.65 3.17
N GLN A 50 0.94 -20.37 3.45
CA GLN A 50 0.30 -19.88 4.68
C GLN A 50 -1.09 -19.27 4.49
N GLN A 51 -1.86 -19.70 3.49
CA GLN A 51 -3.27 -19.26 3.31
C GLN A 51 -4.21 -19.52 4.52
N VAL A 52 -3.69 -20.01 5.65
CA VAL A 52 -4.45 -20.44 6.84
C VAL A 52 -3.96 -19.80 8.16
N GLU A 53 -2.77 -19.21 8.23
CA GLU A 53 -2.19 -18.78 9.52
C GLU A 53 -2.30 -17.26 9.72
N SER A 54 -2.91 -16.90 10.85
CA SER A 54 -3.33 -15.54 11.16
C SER A 54 -2.16 -14.58 11.41
N VAL A 55 -2.14 -13.48 10.64
CA VAL A 55 -1.78 -12.11 11.10
C VAL A 55 -0.29 -11.78 11.34
N VAL A 56 0.63 -12.73 11.49
CA VAL A 56 1.97 -12.39 12.02
C VAL A 56 3.04 -12.01 10.97
N SER A 57 2.89 -12.32 9.69
CA SER A 57 3.99 -12.13 8.72
C SER A 57 3.53 -11.41 7.44
N ILE A 58 3.44 -10.07 7.51
CA ILE A 58 3.57 -9.23 6.30
C ILE A 58 4.93 -8.54 6.45
N LEU A 59 6.00 -9.31 6.25
CA LEU A 59 7.36 -8.96 6.63
C LEU A 59 8.25 -9.67 5.60
N PRO A 60 8.99 -9.05 4.66
CA PRO A 60 9.33 -7.65 4.38
C PRO A 60 8.88 -7.12 3.00
N ALA A 61 8.35 -7.95 2.09
CA ALA A 61 7.95 -7.51 0.75
C ALA A 61 6.67 -6.65 0.74
N GLY A 62 5.85 -6.74 1.80
CA GLY A 62 4.74 -5.82 2.02
C GLY A 62 5.18 -4.34 2.02
N ALA A 63 6.41 -4.02 2.47
CA ALA A 63 6.93 -2.66 2.40
C ALA A 63 7.10 -2.16 0.96
N LEU A 64 7.47 -3.04 0.02
CA LEU A 64 7.55 -2.71 -1.42
C LEU A 64 6.17 -2.33 -1.98
N LEU A 65 5.10 -2.90 -1.41
CA LEU A 65 3.71 -2.54 -1.72
C LEU A 65 3.19 -1.35 -0.89
N GLY A 66 4.05 -0.70 -0.09
CA GLY A 66 3.67 0.40 0.82
C GLY A 66 2.89 -0.08 2.06
N LEU A 67 2.91 -1.37 2.38
CA LEU A 67 2.16 -1.99 3.48
C LEU A 67 2.98 -2.04 4.78
N VAL A 68 3.85 -1.05 5.00
CA VAL A 68 4.84 -1.00 6.11
C VAL A 68 4.18 -1.18 7.48
N THR A 69 2.96 -0.70 7.63
CA THR A 69 2.13 -0.88 8.83
C THR A 69 0.69 -1.10 8.37
N GLY A 70 0.33 -2.35 8.05
CA GLY A 70 -1.01 -2.68 7.56
C GLY A 70 -2.09 -2.35 8.60
N THR A 71 -2.98 -1.39 8.31
CA THR A 71 -4.25 -1.21 9.02
C THR A 71 -5.13 -2.46 8.83
N GLU A 72 -6.05 -2.75 9.76
CA GLU A 72 -6.90 -3.96 9.73
C GLU A 72 -7.56 -4.23 8.37
N ASN A 73 -8.12 -3.21 7.70
CA ASN A 73 -8.71 -3.35 6.35
C ASN A 73 -7.72 -3.81 5.26
N LYS A 74 -6.45 -3.41 5.35
CA LYS A 74 -5.41 -3.87 4.41
C LYS A 74 -5.04 -5.32 4.68
N ARG A 75 -4.95 -5.72 5.96
CA ARG A 75 -4.78 -7.12 6.34
C ARG A 75 -5.93 -7.98 5.79
N LEU A 76 -7.17 -7.51 5.88
CA LEU A 76 -8.33 -8.22 5.31
C LEU A 76 -8.25 -8.36 3.78
N LYS A 77 -7.83 -7.33 3.04
CA LYS A 77 -7.59 -7.43 1.58
C LYS A 77 -6.42 -8.35 1.19
N MET A 78 -5.56 -8.70 2.13
CA MET A 78 -4.47 -9.66 1.86
C MET A 78 -4.99 -11.09 1.92
N LEU A 79 -5.94 -11.34 2.83
CA LEU A 79 -6.63 -12.62 2.98
C LEU A 79 -7.55 -12.94 1.79
N SER A 80 -7.91 -11.96 0.95
CA SER A 80 -8.73 -12.17 -0.26
C SER A 80 -7.95 -12.71 -1.47
N GLY A 81 -6.69 -13.13 -1.30
CA GLY A 81 -5.82 -13.60 -2.39
C GLY A 81 -5.25 -12.49 -3.28
N ASP A 82 -5.65 -11.23 -3.05
CA ASP A 82 -5.14 -10.07 -3.80
C ASP A 82 -3.69 -9.72 -3.44
N TYR A 83 -3.14 -10.31 -2.37
CA TYR A 83 -1.74 -10.11 -2.01
C TYR A 83 -0.77 -10.70 -3.05
N ILE A 84 -0.97 -11.96 -3.42
CA ILE A 84 -0.10 -12.65 -4.40
C ILE A 84 -0.11 -11.88 -5.73
N LYS A 85 -1.29 -11.41 -6.17
CA LYS A 85 -1.41 -10.58 -7.38
C LYS A 85 -0.59 -9.29 -7.30
N GLN A 86 -0.59 -8.63 -6.14
CA GLN A 86 0.20 -7.42 -5.95
C GLN A 86 1.71 -7.69 -5.90
N LEU A 87 2.12 -8.82 -5.30
CA LEU A 87 3.51 -9.27 -5.35
C LEU A 87 3.98 -9.53 -6.79
N ASP A 88 3.16 -10.22 -7.60
CA ASP A 88 3.45 -10.47 -9.01
C ASP A 88 3.52 -9.17 -9.83
N ALA A 89 2.55 -8.27 -9.62
CA ALA A 89 2.54 -6.96 -10.28
C ALA A 89 3.80 -6.15 -9.94
N ARG A 90 4.22 -6.19 -8.67
CA ARG A 90 5.43 -5.48 -8.22
C ARG A 90 6.71 -6.11 -8.79
N ALA A 91 6.80 -7.43 -8.86
CA ALA A 91 7.92 -8.09 -9.52
C ALA A 91 8.01 -7.72 -11.01
N ALA A 92 6.87 -7.69 -11.71
CA ALA A 92 6.81 -7.27 -13.11
C ALA A 92 7.23 -5.80 -13.30
N GLU A 93 6.80 -4.91 -12.41
CA GLU A 93 7.22 -3.50 -12.39
C GLU A 93 8.74 -3.37 -12.23
N ILE A 94 9.35 -4.09 -11.28
CA ILE A 94 10.79 -4.08 -11.05
C ILE A 94 11.54 -4.61 -12.28
N ARG A 95 11.11 -5.76 -12.83
CA ARG A 95 11.71 -6.35 -14.04
C ARG A 95 11.67 -5.38 -15.22
N SER A 96 10.51 -4.78 -15.49
CA SER A 96 10.32 -3.83 -16.59
C SER A 96 11.13 -2.55 -16.39
N THR A 97 11.19 -2.02 -15.17
CA THR A 97 11.85 -0.73 -14.89
C THR A 97 13.36 -0.86 -14.88
N CYS A 98 13.88 -1.96 -14.34
CA CYS A 98 15.31 -2.20 -14.20
C CYS A 98 15.91 -3.04 -15.33
N ASN A 99 15.10 -3.49 -16.29
CA ASN A 99 15.50 -4.32 -17.41
C ASN A 99 16.23 -5.61 -16.96
N VAL A 100 15.66 -6.27 -15.95
CA VAL A 100 16.12 -7.55 -15.38
C VAL A 100 15.06 -8.62 -15.61
N ASN A 101 15.47 -9.87 -15.87
CA ASN A 101 14.56 -10.97 -16.20
C ASN A 101 14.55 -12.04 -15.09
#